data_AF-A0A132NHI7-F1
#
_entry.id   AF-A0A132NHI7-F1
#
_cell.length_a   1.000
_cell.length_b   1.000
_cell.length_c   1.000
_cell.angle_alpha   90.00
_cell.angle_beta   90.00
_cell.angle_gamma   90.00
#
_symmetry.space_group_name_H-M   'P 1'
#
loop_
_entity.id
_entity.type
_entity.pdbx_description
1 polymer ?
#
loop_
_entity_poly.entity_id
_entity_poly.type
_entity_poly.pdbx_seq_one_letter_code
_entity_poly.pdbx_strand_id
1 'polypeptide(L)'
;DSAKEASATELDKRFPTDYVLAHQRHGQPLPVSLADQVRSQPQVAQVSEVHTAIARVSDERLAVAAYGEGALGELVDLPMTQGTESNLRPGGAIVALDDRHAYQVGQRIRLTAVERDLDRRSDPRQTAPAVRTGKTITVEVLGTFDRKRFRDLPGVIITERDFRAMFGATGPTELLVQLKDGVAAKDGRAAMERATAGHPLVRIQGQAQMKDQIGKALDQLLMFVVGLVGLALVIALVGIANTMSLSVLERTRESALLRALGLTKGQLRTMLLAESVLMALIGALLGTGLGLVFAWAAIRSTVPESMQLFAVPVDRLAVTVGLTALAGVIAALLPARRATKASVVAALTD
;
A
#
# COMPACT_ATOMS: atom_id res chain seq x y z
N ASP A 1 0.85 11.60 4.20
CA ASP A 1 0.74 12.09 2.82
C ASP A 1 1.78 11.48 1.90
N SER A 2 3.10 11.67 2.11
CA SER A 2 4.14 11.10 1.22
C SER A 2 4.02 9.59 0.87
N ALA A 3 3.72 8.70 1.83
CA ALA A 3 3.51 7.28 1.52
C ALA A 3 2.22 7.01 0.73
N LYS A 4 1.16 7.79 0.98
CA LYS A 4 -0.11 7.70 0.23
C LYS A 4 0.03 8.28 -1.17
N GLU A 5 0.71 9.41 -1.31
CA GLU A 5 0.99 10.05 -2.59
C GLU A 5 1.92 9.17 -3.44
N ALA A 6 2.93 8.54 -2.84
CA ALA A 6 3.79 7.58 -3.54
C ALA A 6 2.99 6.35 -4.01
N SER A 7 2.16 5.75 -3.15
CA SER A 7 1.31 4.62 -3.55
C SER A 7 0.25 5.00 -4.59
N ALA A 8 -0.31 6.21 -4.52
CA ALA A 8 -1.30 6.68 -5.49
C ALA A 8 -0.67 6.96 -6.86
N THR A 9 0.51 7.59 -6.88
CA THR A 9 1.27 7.91 -8.11
C THR A 9 1.80 6.64 -8.79
N GLU A 10 2.25 5.65 -8.00
CA GLU A 10 2.73 4.38 -8.55
C GLU A 10 1.58 3.51 -9.07
N LEU A 11 0.36 3.62 -8.52
CA LEU A 11 -0.83 2.99 -9.10
C LEU A 11 -1.31 3.68 -10.38
N ASP A 12 -1.31 5.02 -10.43
CA ASP A 12 -1.73 5.79 -11.62
C ASP A 12 -0.81 5.56 -12.81
N LYS A 13 0.49 5.38 -12.59
CA LYS A 13 1.42 5.03 -13.66
C LYS A 13 1.22 3.62 -14.22
N ARG A 14 0.64 2.71 -13.45
CA ARG A 14 0.71 1.26 -13.73
C ARG A 14 -0.59 0.67 -14.27
N PHE A 15 -1.71 1.29 -13.93
CA PHE A 15 -3.03 0.97 -14.48
C PHE A 15 -3.76 2.28 -14.76
N PRO A 16 -3.44 2.98 -15.87
CA PRO A 16 -4.14 4.20 -16.31
C PRO A 16 -5.54 3.85 -16.86
N THR A 17 -6.34 3.13 -16.07
CA THR A 17 -7.68 2.65 -16.42
C THR A 17 -8.66 3.11 -15.34
N ASP A 18 -9.76 3.74 -15.74
CA ASP A 18 -10.74 4.25 -14.79
C ASP A 18 -11.51 3.14 -14.07
N TYR A 19 -11.84 2.07 -14.82
CA TYR A 19 -12.59 0.93 -14.30
C TYR A 19 -12.02 -0.42 -14.76
N VAL A 20 -12.10 -1.40 -13.86
CA VAL A 20 -11.89 -2.82 -14.16
C VAL A 20 -13.20 -3.56 -13.91
N LEU A 21 -13.73 -4.18 -14.95
CA LEU A 21 -14.87 -5.09 -14.84
C LEU A 21 -14.33 -6.50 -14.76
N ALA A 22 -14.71 -7.26 -13.74
CA ALA A 22 -14.31 -8.65 -13.58
C ALA A 22 -15.48 -9.44 -13.00
N HIS A 23 -15.48 -10.76 -13.17
CA HIS A 23 -16.50 -11.59 -12.54
C HIS A 23 -16.36 -11.54 -11.00
N GLN A 24 -17.47 -11.61 -10.26
CA GLN A 24 -17.46 -11.61 -8.78
C GLN A 24 -16.61 -12.76 -8.22
N ARG A 25 -16.61 -13.89 -8.92
CA ARG A 25 -15.65 -14.98 -8.68
C ARG A 25 -14.38 -14.76 -9.49
N HIS A 26 -13.25 -14.74 -8.80
CA HIS A 26 -11.95 -14.55 -9.41
C HIS A 26 -11.67 -15.59 -10.50
N GLY A 27 -11.16 -15.14 -11.64
CA GLY A 27 -10.74 -16.01 -12.73
C GLY A 27 -11.86 -16.62 -13.57
N GLN A 28 -13.14 -16.28 -13.34
CA GLN A 28 -14.21 -16.68 -14.25
C GLN A 28 -14.31 -15.71 -15.43
N PRO A 29 -14.52 -16.21 -16.66
CA PRO A 29 -14.66 -15.35 -17.82
C PRO A 29 -15.99 -14.60 -17.77
N LEU A 30 -15.94 -13.38 -18.29
CA LEU A 30 -17.08 -12.52 -18.55
C LEU A 30 -17.80 -12.96 -19.82
N PRO A 31 -19.08 -12.61 -19.97
CA PRO A 31 -19.82 -12.79 -21.21
C PRO A 31 -19.12 -12.07 -22.38
N VAL A 32 -18.97 -12.75 -23.52
CA VAL A 32 -18.29 -12.20 -24.71
C VAL A 32 -18.96 -10.92 -25.21
N SER A 33 -20.28 -10.80 -25.05
CA SER A 33 -21.05 -9.61 -25.44
C SER A 33 -20.80 -8.38 -24.55
N LEU A 34 -20.24 -8.56 -23.36
CA LEU A 34 -20.11 -7.46 -22.38
C LEU A 34 -19.12 -6.39 -22.88
N ALA A 35 -18.04 -6.81 -23.55
CA ALA A 35 -17.06 -5.86 -24.09
C ALA A 35 -17.72 -4.86 -25.06
N ASP A 36 -18.56 -5.35 -25.96
CA ASP A 36 -19.27 -4.51 -26.94
C ASP A 36 -20.34 -3.63 -26.28
N GLN A 37 -21.04 -4.14 -25.26
CA GLN A 37 -21.99 -3.33 -24.47
C GLN A 37 -21.30 -2.17 -23.76
N VAL A 38 -20.09 -2.39 -23.23
CA VAL A 38 -19.29 -1.35 -22.58
C VAL A 38 -18.75 -0.36 -23.62
N ARG A 39 -18.23 -0.84 -24.76
CA ARG A 39 -17.78 0.01 -25.88
C ARG A 39 -18.90 0.90 -26.44
N SER A 40 -20.15 0.44 -26.38
CA SER A 40 -21.31 1.22 -26.84
C SER A 40 -21.66 2.43 -25.97
N GLN A 41 -21.07 2.55 -24.77
CA GLN A 41 -21.36 3.66 -23.86
C GLN A 41 -20.69 4.95 -24.35
N PRO A 42 -21.40 6.09 -24.44
CA PRO A 42 -20.85 7.33 -24.96
C PRO A 42 -19.73 7.91 -24.08
N GLN A 43 -19.69 7.54 -22.80
CA GLN A 43 -18.67 7.97 -21.83
C GLN A 43 -17.33 7.24 -22.00
N VAL A 44 -17.31 6.10 -22.70
CA VAL A 44 -16.13 5.24 -22.80
C VAL A 44 -15.26 5.70 -23.97
N ALA A 45 -13.96 5.84 -23.72
CA ALA A 45 -12.96 6.14 -24.74
C ALA A 45 -12.37 4.86 -25.33
N GLN A 46 -12.00 3.91 -24.47
CA GLN A 46 -11.31 2.68 -24.86
C GLN A 46 -11.72 1.52 -23.95
N VAL A 47 -11.78 0.32 -24.52
CA VAL A 47 -12.00 -0.94 -23.78
C VAL A 47 -11.01 -1.97 -24.26
N SER A 48 -10.22 -2.50 -23.33
CA SER A 48 -9.34 -3.64 -23.58
C SER A 48 -9.84 -4.88 -22.87
N GLU A 49 -9.81 -5.99 -23.59
CA GLU A 49 -10.12 -7.31 -23.07
C GLU A 49 -8.86 -7.96 -22.52
N VAL A 50 -8.93 -8.48 -21.29
CA VAL A 50 -7.85 -9.24 -20.67
C VAL A 50 -8.28 -10.68 -20.56
N HIS A 51 -7.56 -11.55 -21.24
CA HIS A 51 -7.78 -12.99 -21.22
C HIS A 51 -6.72 -13.64 -20.36
N THR A 52 -7.13 -14.46 -19.37
CA THR A 52 -6.19 -15.19 -18.53
C THR A 52 -6.50 -16.68 -18.50
N ALA A 53 -5.46 -17.49 -18.61
CA ALA A 53 -5.53 -18.94 -18.48
C ALA A 53 -4.27 -19.47 -17.81
N ILE A 54 -4.17 -20.79 -17.66
CA ILE A 54 -2.97 -21.44 -17.12
C ILE A 54 -2.33 -22.27 -18.23
N ALA A 55 -1.03 -22.10 -18.44
CA ALA A 55 -0.22 -23.00 -19.25
C ALA A 55 0.88 -23.62 -18.41
N ARG A 56 1.32 -24.81 -18.83
CA ARG A 56 2.57 -25.39 -18.38
C ARG A 56 3.70 -24.89 -19.27
N VAL A 57 4.77 -24.42 -18.64
CA VAL A 57 6.03 -24.02 -19.28
C VAL A 57 7.14 -24.82 -18.61
N SER A 58 7.80 -25.70 -19.36
CA SER A 58 8.65 -26.75 -18.79
C SER A 58 7.86 -27.58 -17.75
N ASP A 59 8.21 -27.52 -16.46
CA ASP A 59 7.52 -28.23 -15.38
C ASP A 59 6.65 -27.30 -14.50
N GLU A 60 6.59 -26.01 -14.81
CA GLU A 60 5.88 -25.02 -14.00
C GLU A 60 4.51 -24.65 -14.60
N ARG A 61 3.50 -24.47 -13.75
CA ARG A 61 2.20 -23.91 -14.15
C ARG A 61 2.25 -22.39 -13.98
N LEU A 62 2.15 -21.67 -15.08
CA LEU A 62 2.18 -20.22 -15.12
C LEU A 62 0.85 -19.67 -15.61
N ALA A 63 0.43 -18.55 -15.01
CA ALA A 63 -0.65 -17.75 -15.58
C ALA A 63 -0.17 -17.16 -16.91
N VAL A 64 -0.93 -17.42 -17.96
CA VAL A 64 -0.74 -16.81 -19.28
C VAL A 64 -1.83 -15.78 -19.47
N ALA A 65 -1.44 -14.57 -19.85
CA ALA A 65 -2.40 -13.53 -20.20
C ALA A 65 -2.22 -13.05 -21.64
N ALA A 66 -3.30 -12.54 -22.19
CA ALA A 66 -3.28 -11.71 -23.37
C ALA A 66 -4.13 -10.47 -23.14
N TYR A 67 -3.62 -9.34 -23.57
CA TYR A 67 -4.32 -8.06 -23.57
C TYR A 67 -4.78 -7.76 -24.99
N GLY A 68 -5.90 -7.06 -25.11
CA GLY A 68 -6.41 -6.58 -26.40
C GLY A 68 -5.38 -5.72 -27.14
N GLU A 69 -5.50 -5.66 -28.46
CA GLU A 69 -4.61 -4.84 -29.31
C GLU A 69 -4.58 -3.38 -28.83
N GLY A 70 -3.38 -2.80 -28.78
CA GLY A 70 -3.15 -1.42 -28.33
C GLY A 70 -3.18 -1.22 -26.81
N ALA A 71 -3.51 -2.23 -26.01
CA ALA A 71 -3.63 -2.06 -24.56
C ALA A 71 -2.28 -2.02 -23.83
N LEU A 72 -1.27 -2.74 -24.30
CA LEU A 72 0.09 -2.67 -23.76
C LEU A 72 0.73 -1.34 -24.17
N GLY A 73 1.26 -0.59 -23.20
CA GLY A 73 1.83 0.75 -23.38
C GLY A 73 0.84 1.91 -23.31
N GLU A 74 -0.46 1.68 -23.52
CA GLU A 74 -1.51 2.71 -23.33
C GLU A 74 -2.32 2.49 -22.04
N LEU A 75 -2.81 1.26 -21.83
CA LEU A 75 -3.70 0.90 -20.71
C LEU A 75 -3.00 0.06 -19.64
N VAL A 76 -1.87 -0.56 -19.99
CA VAL A 76 -1.06 -1.41 -19.12
C VAL A 76 0.41 -1.16 -19.42
N ASP A 77 1.14 -0.64 -18.44
CA ASP A 77 2.59 -0.41 -18.53
C ASP A 77 3.34 -1.59 -17.86
N LEU A 78 4.02 -2.39 -18.67
CA LEU A 78 4.80 -3.52 -18.19
C LEU A 78 6.22 -3.08 -17.80
N PRO A 79 6.67 -3.42 -16.59
CA PRO A 79 7.97 -3.02 -16.10
C PRO A 79 9.09 -3.92 -16.64
N MET A 80 9.44 -3.71 -17.91
CA MET A 80 10.40 -4.53 -18.66
C MET A 80 11.82 -4.45 -18.07
N THR A 81 12.46 -5.62 -17.91
CA THR A 81 13.90 -5.75 -17.63
C THR A 81 14.70 -5.81 -18.94
N GLN A 82 14.19 -6.52 -19.94
CA GLN A 82 14.79 -6.60 -21.28
C GLN A 82 13.71 -6.56 -22.36
N GLY A 83 13.99 -5.90 -23.47
CA GLY A 83 13.04 -5.69 -24.55
C GLY A 83 12.05 -4.56 -24.26
N THR A 84 11.04 -4.44 -25.11
CA THR A 84 9.92 -3.50 -24.97
C THR A 84 8.62 -4.25 -25.21
N GLU A 85 7.57 -3.88 -24.50
CA GLU A 85 6.23 -4.47 -24.66
C GLU A 85 5.65 -4.22 -26.05
N SER A 86 6.04 -3.12 -26.71
CA SER A 86 5.67 -2.79 -28.09
C SER A 86 6.17 -3.78 -29.13
N ASN A 87 7.15 -4.63 -28.79
CA ASN A 87 7.66 -5.66 -29.70
C ASN A 87 6.82 -6.93 -29.71
N LEU A 88 5.82 -7.05 -28.82
CA LEU A 88 4.99 -8.25 -28.73
C LEU A 88 4.23 -8.46 -30.05
N ARG A 89 4.49 -9.59 -30.70
CA ARG A 89 3.93 -9.97 -32.01
C ARG A 89 3.52 -11.45 -32.00
N PRO A 90 2.67 -11.91 -32.94
CA PRO A 90 2.26 -13.30 -32.99
C PRO A 90 3.46 -14.26 -33.03
N GLY A 91 3.41 -15.33 -32.24
CA GLY A 91 4.53 -16.24 -32.01
C GLY A 91 5.57 -15.74 -31.00
N GLY A 92 5.34 -14.59 -30.37
CA GLY A 92 6.19 -14.00 -29.34
C GLY A 92 5.55 -14.00 -27.95
N ALA A 93 6.38 -13.94 -26.92
CA ALA A 93 5.96 -13.83 -25.54
C ALA A 93 6.85 -12.89 -24.72
N ILE A 94 6.25 -12.22 -23.74
CA ILE A 94 6.96 -11.56 -22.64
C ILE A 94 6.89 -12.49 -21.44
N VAL A 95 8.02 -12.76 -20.79
CA VAL A 95 8.10 -13.79 -19.74
C VAL A 95 8.65 -13.20 -18.45
N ALA A 96 7.99 -13.51 -17.34
CA ALA A 96 8.45 -13.13 -16.03
C ALA A 96 9.65 -14.00 -15.60
N LEU A 97 10.72 -13.37 -15.14
CA LEU A 97 11.91 -14.02 -14.60
C LEU A 97 11.66 -14.41 -13.14
N ASP A 98 12.10 -15.62 -12.79
CA ASP A 98 12.08 -16.16 -11.42
C ASP A 98 13.41 -16.87 -11.15
N ASP A 99 13.76 -17.10 -9.88
CA ASP A 99 15.03 -17.72 -9.46
C ASP A 99 15.22 -19.13 -10.05
N ARG A 100 14.11 -19.79 -10.37
CA ARG A 100 14.10 -21.16 -10.89
C ARG A 100 14.34 -21.22 -12.39
N HIS A 101 13.99 -20.18 -13.14
CA HIS A 101 13.99 -20.19 -14.59
C HIS A 101 14.42 -18.82 -15.15
N ALA A 102 15.68 -18.74 -15.60
CA ALA A 102 16.21 -17.57 -16.29
C ALA A 102 15.95 -17.68 -17.80
N TYR A 103 14.81 -17.15 -18.24
CA TYR A 103 14.50 -17.07 -19.67
C TYR A 103 15.31 -15.95 -20.35
N GLN A 104 15.82 -16.21 -21.55
CA GLN A 104 16.56 -15.22 -22.33
C GLN A 104 15.75 -14.74 -23.53
N VAL A 105 15.91 -13.46 -23.89
CA VAL A 105 15.35 -12.92 -25.14
C VAL A 105 15.92 -13.70 -26.33
N GLY A 106 15.05 -14.11 -27.26
CA GLY A 106 15.36 -14.99 -28.40
C GLY A 106 15.21 -16.48 -28.11
N GLN A 107 15.05 -16.90 -26.85
CA GLN A 107 14.79 -18.28 -26.49
C GLN A 107 13.41 -18.72 -26.98
N ARG A 108 13.28 -19.95 -27.49
CA ARG A 108 11.97 -20.55 -27.78
C ARG A 108 11.49 -21.38 -26.61
N ILE A 109 10.29 -21.09 -26.12
CA ILE A 109 9.65 -21.81 -25.04
C ILE A 109 8.37 -22.47 -25.52
N ARG A 110 8.07 -23.64 -24.95
CA ARG A 110 6.87 -24.40 -25.25
C ARG A 110 5.81 -24.13 -24.18
N LEU A 111 4.66 -23.66 -24.62
CA LEU A 111 3.50 -23.44 -23.77
C LEU A 111 2.47 -24.54 -24.03
N THR A 112 2.08 -25.28 -23.00
CA THR A 112 1.01 -26.29 -23.10
C THR A 112 -0.18 -25.87 -22.26
N ALA A 113 -1.33 -25.67 -22.89
CA ALA A 113 -2.55 -25.35 -22.17
C ALA A 113 -2.91 -26.44 -21.17
N VAL A 114 -3.17 -26.04 -19.92
CA VAL A 114 -3.63 -26.94 -18.87
C VAL A 114 -4.91 -26.40 -18.26
N GLU A 115 -5.69 -27.28 -17.65
CA GLU A 115 -6.88 -26.85 -16.93
C GLU A 115 -6.48 -25.93 -15.78
N ARG A 116 -7.31 -24.93 -15.48
CA ARG A 116 -7.13 -24.12 -14.27
C ARG A 116 -7.67 -24.97 -13.11
N ASP A 117 -6.81 -25.43 -12.21
CA ASP A 117 -7.26 -25.98 -10.91
C ASP A 117 -7.88 -24.79 -10.14
N LEU A 118 -9.19 -24.61 -10.26
CA LEU A 118 -9.93 -23.86 -9.28
C LEU A 118 -10.04 -24.80 -8.08
N ASP A 119 -9.52 -24.38 -6.93
CA ASP A 119 -9.46 -25.16 -5.68
C ASP A 119 -10.47 -26.31 -5.60
N ARG A 120 -9.93 -27.53 -5.55
CA ARG A 120 -10.63 -28.83 -5.40
C ARG A 120 -11.54 -28.92 -4.15
N ARG A 121 -11.66 -27.84 -3.36
CA ARG A 121 -12.56 -27.66 -2.22
C ARG A 121 -13.91 -27.02 -2.59
N SER A 122 -14.09 -26.56 -3.83
CA SER A 122 -15.34 -25.94 -4.29
C SER A 122 -16.17 -26.96 -5.07
N ASP A 123 -17.31 -27.37 -4.50
CA ASP A 123 -18.46 -28.07 -5.10
C ASP A 123 -18.28 -28.74 -6.49
N PRO A 124 -18.32 -30.09 -6.59
CA PRO A 124 -18.17 -30.83 -7.85
C PRO A 124 -19.27 -30.59 -8.91
N ARG A 125 -20.27 -29.74 -8.63
CA ARG A 125 -21.32 -29.35 -9.59
C ARG A 125 -21.00 -28.09 -10.41
N GLN A 126 -19.85 -27.45 -10.22
CA GLN A 126 -19.53 -26.16 -10.83
C GLN A 126 -18.26 -26.23 -11.68
N THR A 127 -18.41 -26.74 -12.90
CA THR A 127 -17.38 -26.82 -13.93
C THR A 127 -16.93 -25.43 -14.38
N ALA A 128 -15.62 -25.18 -14.37
CA ALA A 128 -15.03 -24.09 -15.15
C ALA A 128 -15.39 -24.31 -16.64
N PRO A 129 -15.54 -23.25 -17.44
CA PRO A 129 -15.71 -23.42 -18.87
C PRO A 129 -14.52 -24.22 -19.42
N ALA A 130 -14.80 -25.22 -20.25
CA ALA A 130 -13.83 -26.15 -20.81
C ALA A 130 -12.80 -25.39 -21.66
N VAL A 131 -11.72 -24.95 -21.03
CA VAL A 131 -10.55 -24.46 -21.73
C VAL A 131 -9.97 -25.63 -22.52
N ARG A 132 -9.60 -25.42 -23.79
CA ARG A 132 -8.94 -26.47 -24.58
C ARG A 132 -7.63 -26.87 -23.89
N THR A 133 -7.61 -28.05 -23.27
CA THR A 133 -6.42 -28.57 -22.60
C THR A 133 -5.55 -29.39 -23.56
N GLY A 134 -4.24 -29.47 -23.29
CA GLY A 134 -3.28 -30.26 -24.07
C GLY A 134 -2.79 -29.60 -25.37
N LYS A 135 -3.41 -28.51 -25.83
CA LYS A 135 -2.91 -27.76 -26.99
C LYS A 135 -1.59 -27.09 -26.65
N THR A 136 -0.64 -27.19 -27.56
CA THR A 136 0.72 -26.69 -27.36
C THR A 136 1.09 -25.71 -28.46
N ILE A 137 1.73 -24.60 -28.09
CA ILE A 137 2.38 -23.68 -29.03
C ILE A 137 3.83 -23.46 -28.62
N THR A 138 4.67 -23.05 -29.57
CA THR A 138 6.03 -22.61 -29.30
C THR A 138 6.11 -21.13 -29.59
N VAL A 139 6.61 -20.36 -28.63
CA VAL A 139 6.74 -18.90 -28.71
C VAL A 139 8.18 -18.50 -28.46
N GLU A 140 8.60 -17.41 -29.06
CA GLU A 140 9.91 -16.78 -28.84
C GLU A 140 9.80 -15.73 -27.74
N VAL A 141 10.72 -15.75 -26.78
CA VAL A 141 10.77 -14.75 -25.71
C VAL A 141 11.28 -13.44 -26.32
N LEU A 142 10.42 -12.42 -26.40
CA LEU A 142 10.72 -11.12 -26.97
C LEU A 142 11.08 -10.07 -25.91
N GLY A 143 10.74 -10.34 -24.66
CA GLY A 143 11.08 -9.49 -23.53
C GLY A 143 10.87 -10.20 -22.21
N THR A 144 11.45 -9.65 -21.16
CA THR A 144 11.37 -10.20 -19.81
C THR A 144 11.17 -9.13 -18.77
N PHE A 145 10.58 -9.48 -17.64
CA PHE A 145 10.43 -8.61 -16.47
C PHE A 145 10.64 -9.40 -15.17
N ASP A 146 10.95 -8.73 -14.07
CA ASP A 146 11.20 -9.39 -12.78
C ASP A 146 9.90 -9.78 -12.05
N ARG A 147 9.66 -11.08 -11.85
CA ARG A 147 8.44 -11.54 -11.16
C ARG A 147 8.45 -11.26 -9.65
N LYS A 148 9.61 -11.23 -9.00
CA LYS A 148 9.70 -10.95 -7.55
C LYS A 148 9.27 -9.53 -7.24
N ARG A 149 9.70 -8.62 -8.12
CA ARG A 149 9.37 -7.20 -8.11
C ARG A 149 7.87 -6.98 -8.37
N PHE A 150 7.23 -7.87 -9.16
CA PHE A 150 5.88 -7.71 -9.70
C PHE A 150 5.04 -9.00 -9.68
N ARG A 151 4.70 -9.48 -8.48
CA ARG A 151 4.02 -10.77 -8.26
C ARG A 151 2.58 -10.85 -8.79
N ASP A 152 1.93 -9.70 -8.94
CA ASP A 152 0.53 -9.64 -9.38
C ASP A 152 0.37 -9.78 -10.90
N LEU A 153 1.48 -9.70 -11.65
CA LEU A 153 1.44 -9.84 -13.11
C LEU A 153 1.46 -11.32 -13.54
N PRO A 154 0.80 -11.66 -14.67
CA PRO A 154 0.86 -12.99 -15.27
C PRO A 154 2.29 -13.40 -15.60
N GLY A 155 2.64 -14.67 -15.36
CA GLY A 155 4.00 -15.17 -15.60
C GLY A 155 4.41 -15.18 -17.08
N VAL A 156 3.45 -15.22 -18.00
CA VAL A 156 3.68 -15.14 -19.44
C VAL A 156 2.61 -14.26 -20.07
N ILE A 157 3.02 -13.36 -20.95
CA ILE A 157 2.12 -12.50 -21.72
C ILE A 157 2.34 -12.80 -23.21
N ILE A 158 1.26 -13.14 -23.91
CA ILE A 158 1.26 -13.46 -25.35
C ILE A 158 0.24 -12.60 -26.08
N THR A 159 0.25 -12.66 -27.41
CA THR A 159 -0.78 -11.99 -28.21
C THR A 159 -2.15 -12.63 -28.01
N GLU A 160 -3.21 -11.83 -28.14
CA GLU A 160 -4.59 -12.32 -28.10
C GLU A 160 -4.84 -13.40 -29.17
N ARG A 161 -4.23 -13.26 -30.34
CA ARG A 161 -4.27 -14.26 -31.41
C ARG A 161 -3.72 -15.61 -30.95
N ASP A 162 -2.55 -15.64 -30.33
CA ASP A 162 -1.92 -16.87 -29.85
C ASP A 162 -2.69 -17.47 -28.67
N PHE A 163 -3.23 -16.61 -27.80
CA PHE A 163 -4.09 -17.02 -26.69
C PHE A 163 -5.34 -17.73 -27.19
N ARG A 164 -6.09 -17.11 -28.11
CA ARG A 164 -7.29 -17.71 -28.73
C ARG A 164 -6.95 -18.99 -29.48
N ALA A 165 -5.78 -19.03 -30.15
CA ALA A 165 -5.32 -20.25 -30.80
C ALA A 165 -5.11 -21.37 -29.77
N MET A 166 -4.52 -21.10 -28.61
CA MET A 166 -4.21 -22.11 -27.59
C MET A 166 -5.45 -22.55 -26.79
N PHE A 167 -6.20 -21.59 -26.24
CA PHE A 167 -7.24 -21.81 -25.25
C PHE A 167 -8.66 -21.82 -25.83
N GLY A 168 -8.83 -21.32 -27.06
CA GLY A 168 -10.13 -21.15 -27.72
C GLY A 168 -10.69 -19.73 -27.56
N ALA A 169 -11.87 -19.50 -28.16
CA ALA A 169 -12.62 -18.25 -28.00
C ALA A 169 -13.37 -18.27 -26.66
N THR A 170 -12.64 -18.04 -25.57
CA THR A 170 -13.23 -17.82 -24.25
C THR A 170 -13.54 -16.33 -24.08
N GLY A 171 -14.53 -16.02 -23.23
CA GLY A 171 -14.73 -14.63 -22.82
C GLY A 171 -13.55 -14.09 -22.01
N PRO A 172 -13.37 -12.75 -21.98
CA PRO A 172 -12.30 -12.12 -21.23
C PRO A 172 -12.48 -12.35 -19.72
N THR A 173 -11.39 -12.52 -18.98
CA THR A 173 -11.46 -12.59 -17.52
C THR A 173 -11.71 -11.22 -16.90
N GLU A 174 -11.18 -10.17 -17.53
CA GLU A 174 -11.35 -8.78 -17.10
C GLU A 174 -11.54 -7.86 -18.30
N LEU A 175 -12.24 -6.76 -18.12
CA LEU A 175 -12.28 -5.64 -19.05
C LEU A 175 -11.65 -4.43 -18.39
N LEU A 176 -10.64 -3.88 -19.05
CA LEU A 176 -10.05 -2.59 -18.70
C LEU A 176 -10.81 -1.51 -19.47
N VAL A 177 -11.34 -0.53 -18.75
CA VAL A 177 -12.18 0.52 -19.33
C VAL A 177 -11.57 1.87 -19.02
N GLN A 178 -11.31 2.64 -20.08
CA GLN A 178 -10.90 4.03 -20.01
C GLN A 178 -12.07 4.92 -20.43
N LEU A 179 -12.38 5.92 -19.61
CA LEU A 179 -13.38 6.93 -19.91
C LEU A 179 -12.78 8.05 -20.74
N LYS A 180 -13.65 8.83 -21.37
CA LYS A 180 -13.27 10.08 -22.04
C LYS A 180 -12.89 11.13 -21.00
N ASP A 181 -11.98 12.02 -21.40
CA ASP A 181 -11.56 13.14 -20.57
C ASP A 181 -12.76 13.99 -20.12
N GLY A 182 -12.79 14.34 -18.84
CA GLY A 182 -13.83 15.19 -18.24
C GLY A 182 -15.13 14.47 -17.86
N VAL A 183 -15.23 13.15 -18.03
CA VAL A 183 -16.39 12.39 -17.51
C VAL A 183 -16.35 12.37 -15.98
N ALA A 184 -17.41 12.84 -15.34
CA ALA A 184 -17.52 12.78 -13.88
C ALA A 184 -17.61 11.31 -13.40
N ALA A 185 -16.95 10.99 -12.28
CA ALA A 185 -16.92 9.63 -11.73
C ALA A 185 -18.32 9.01 -11.50
N LYS A 186 -19.30 9.85 -11.14
CA LYS A 186 -20.71 9.43 -10.99
C LYS A 186 -21.31 8.95 -12.32
N ASP A 187 -21.06 9.69 -13.40
CA ASP A 187 -21.59 9.39 -14.72
C ASP A 187 -20.89 8.19 -15.36
N GLY A 188 -19.58 8.07 -15.13
CA GLY A 188 -18.79 6.88 -15.48
C GLY A 188 -19.31 5.62 -14.80
N ARG A 189 -19.54 5.69 -13.48
CA ARG A 189 -20.12 4.58 -12.71
C ARG A 189 -21.50 4.19 -13.22
N ALA A 190 -22.37 5.17 -13.44
CA ALA A 190 -23.71 4.93 -13.98
C ALA A 190 -23.67 4.30 -15.39
N ALA A 191 -22.69 4.66 -16.22
CA ALA A 191 -22.49 4.04 -17.52
C ALA A 191 -22.08 2.57 -17.42
N MET A 192 -21.16 2.25 -16.50
CA MET A 192 -20.77 0.85 -16.25
C MET A 192 -21.95 0.04 -15.71
N GLU A 193 -22.73 0.58 -14.77
CA GLU A 193 -23.91 -0.08 -14.21
C GLU A 193 -24.98 -0.36 -15.27
N ARG A 194 -25.21 0.59 -16.20
CA ARG A 194 -26.09 0.39 -17.36
C ARG A 194 -25.57 -0.70 -18.29
N ALA A 195 -24.27 -0.69 -18.59
CA ALA A 195 -23.65 -1.71 -19.44
C ALA A 195 -23.69 -3.11 -18.82
N THR A 196 -23.60 -3.23 -17.49
CA THR A 196 -23.61 -4.51 -16.78
C THR A 196 -24.99 -4.92 -16.26
N ALA A 197 -26.06 -4.19 -16.55
CA ALA A 197 -27.38 -4.43 -15.95
C ALA A 197 -27.92 -5.85 -16.20
N GLY A 198 -27.60 -6.46 -17.34
CA GLY A 198 -27.95 -7.84 -17.68
C GLY A 198 -27.01 -8.91 -17.09
N HIS A 199 -25.99 -8.51 -16.34
CA HIS A 199 -24.90 -9.37 -15.90
C HIS A 199 -24.60 -9.17 -14.40
N PRO A 200 -25.47 -9.65 -13.49
CA PRO A 200 -25.38 -9.39 -12.05
C PRO A 200 -24.13 -9.96 -11.37
N LEU A 201 -23.46 -10.92 -12.02
CA LEU A 201 -22.22 -11.51 -11.55
C LEU A 201 -20.97 -10.69 -11.93
N VAL A 202 -21.14 -9.57 -12.63
CA VAL A 202 -20.03 -8.65 -12.96
C VAL A 202 -19.81 -7.68 -11.81
N ARG A 203 -18.57 -7.61 -11.35
CA ARG A 203 -18.11 -6.65 -10.36
C ARG A 203 -17.47 -5.47 -11.07
N ILE A 204 -18.00 -4.28 -10.80
CA ILE A 204 -17.45 -3.02 -11.29
C ILE A 204 -16.49 -2.47 -10.23
N GLN A 205 -15.21 -2.41 -10.55
CA GLN A 205 -14.17 -1.83 -9.70
C GLN A 205 -13.71 -0.51 -10.30
N GLY A 206 -14.05 0.62 -9.69
CA GLY A 206 -13.49 1.92 -10.07
C GLY A 206 -12.19 2.17 -9.32
N GLN A 207 -11.10 2.48 -10.03
CA GLN A 207 -9.79 2.68 -9.40
C GLN A 207 -9.81 3.86 -8.41
N ALA A 208 -10.45 4.97 -8.78
CA ALA A 208 -10.60 6.14 -7.89
C ALA A 208 -11.37 5.81 -6.60
N GLN A 209 -12.43 5.00 -6.71
CA GLN A 209 -13.24 4.62 -5.55
C GLN A 209 -12.50 3.64 -4.64
N MET A 210 -11.73 2.71 -5.21
CA MET A 210 -10.88 1.80 -4.45
C MET A 210 -9.79 2.57 -3.69
N LYS A 211 -9.13 3.52 -4.35
CA LYS A 211 -8.14 4.41 -3.73
C LYS A 211 -8.72 5.20 -2.57
N ASP A 212 -9.91 5.78 -2.74
CA ASP A 212 -10.60 6.52 -1.68
C ASP A 212 -10.98 5.61 -0.49
N GLN A 213 -11.46 4.39 -0.76
CA GLN A 213 -11.80 3.42 0.29
C GLN A 213 -10.56 2.96 1.08
N ILE A 214 -9.47 2.60 0.40
CA ILE A 214 -8.20 2.23 1.03
C ILE A 214 -7.64 3.43 1.81
N GLY A 215 -7.68 4.62 1.22
CA GLY A 215 -7.26 5.87 1.84
C GLY A 215 -7.99 6.13 3.16
N LYS A 216 -9.32 6.01 3.16
CA LYS A 216 -10.18 6.17 4.35
C LYS A 216 -9.91 5.10 5.41
N ALA A 217 -9.76 3.83 5.01
CA ALA A 217 -9.44 2.75 5.95
C ALA A 217 -8.09 2.97 6.63
N LEU A 218 -7.08 3.41 5.87
CA LEU A 218 -5.77 3.79 6.41
C LEU A 218 -5.86 5.01 7.33
N ASP A 219 -6.64 6.03 6.99
CA ASP A 219 -6.83 7.20 7.86
C ASP A 219 -7.50 6.81 9.18
N GLN A 220 -8.50 5.94 9.14
CA GLN A 220 -9.17 5.47 10.34
C GLN A 220 -8.22 4.66 11.23
N LEU A 221 -7.40 3.79 10.64
CA LEU A 221 -6.36 3.05 11.35
C LEU A 221 -5.32 3.99 11.97
N LEU A 222 -4.83 4.96 11.20
CA LEU A 222 -3.86 5.96 11.68
C LEU A 222 -4.45 6.80 12.81
N MET A 223 -5.72 7.21 12.70
CA MET A 223 -6.41 7.96 13.75
C MET A 223 -6.53 7.14 15.04
N PHE A 224 -6.80 5.85 14.94
CA PHE A 224 -6.82 4.94 16.09
C PHE A 224 -5.43 4.82 16.74
N VAL A 225 -4.38 4.62 15.95
CA VAL A 225 -2.99 4.56 16.45
C VAL A 225 -2.56 5.86 17.09
N VAL A 226 -2.87 7.02 16.47
CA VAL A 226 -2.59 8.35 17.04
C VAL A 226 -3.34 8.54 18.37
N GLY A 227 -4.58 8.04 18.47
CA GLY A 227 -5.34 8.02 19.73
C GLY A 227 -4.63 7.23 20.83
N LEU A 228 -4.13 6.03 20.51
CA LEU A 228 -3.34 5.20 21.45
C LEU A 228 -2.03 5.89 21.86
N VAL A 229 -1.33 6.53 20.93
CA VAL A 229 -0.12 7.32 21.23
C VAL A 229 -0.46 8.49 22.15
N GLY A 230 -1.59 9.18 21.92
CA GLY A 230 -2.08 10.23 22.80
C GLY A 230 -2.36 9.73 24.23
N LEU A 231 -2.97 8.56 24.37
CA LEU A 231 -3.19 7.93 25.69
C LEU A 231 -1.86 7.58 26.38
N ALA A 232 -0.92 6.98 25.65
CA ALA A 232 0.40 6.67 26.16
C ALA A 232 1.14 7.93 26.63
N LEU A 233 1.01 9.04 25.89
CA LEU A 233 1.56 10.33 26.27
C LEU A 233 0.96 10.84 27.58
N VAL A 234 -0.35 10.76 27.77
CA VAL A 234 -1.00 11.15 29.04
C VAL A 234 -0.46 10.33 30.21
N ILE A 235 -0.34 9.01 30.06
CA ILE A 235 0.22 8.11 31.08
C ILE A 235 1.67 8.52 31.41
N ALA A 236 2.48 8.81 30.40
CA ALA A 236 3.86 9.26 30.57
C ALA A 236 3.93 10.59 31.34
N LEU A 237 3.09 11.57 31.01
CA LEU A 237 3.06 12.87 31.68
C LEU A 237 2.66 12.75 33.16
N VAL A 238 1.70 11.88 33.47
CA VAL A 238 1.33 11.56 34.87
C VAL A 238 2.51 10.92 35.61
N GLY A 239 3.22 10.00 34.95
CA GLY A 239 4.45 9.40 35.49
C GLY A 239 5.52 10.45 35.81
N ILE A 240 5.81 11.35 34.87
CA ILE A 240 6.77 12.45 35.05
C ILE A 240 6.33 13.37 36.20
N ALA A 241 5.05 13.74 36.26
CA ALA A 241 4.53 14.60 37.32
C ALA A 241 4.67 13.94 38.71
N ASN A 242 4.45 12.63 38.81
CA ASN A 242 4.65 11.87 40.04
C ASN A 242 6.12 11.84 40.45
N THR A 243 7.03 11.52 39.52
CA THR A 243 8.48 11.49 39.78
C THR A 243 9.00 12.87 40.20
N MET A 244 8.55 13.93 39.53
CA MET A 244 8.90 15.31 39.88
C MET A 244 8.36 15.71 41.25
N SER A 245 7.13 15.32 41.57
CA SER A 245 6.55 15.60 42.89
C SER A 245 7.34 14.93 44.01
N LEU A 246 7.78 13.68 43.79
CA LEU A 246 8.64 12.96 44.73
C LEU A 246 10.02 13.63 44.87
N SER A 247 10.69 13.95 43.76
CA SER A 247 12.00 14.60 43.77
C SER A 247 11.97 15.94 44.49
N VAL A 248 10.90 16.72 44.32
CA VAL A 248 10.71 17.99 45.05
C VAL A 248 10.58 17.75 46.55
N LEU A 249 9.88 16.69 46.98
CA LEU A 249 9.72 16.35 48.39
C LEU A 249 11.05 15.90 49.02
N GLU A 250 11.80 15.03 48.34
CA GLU A 250 13.11 14.54 48.80
C GLU A 250 14.16 15.66 48.88
N ARG A 251 14.11 16.65 47.96
CA ARG A 251 15.04 17.78 47.90
C ARG A 251 14.53 19.07 48.55
N THR A 252 13.49 19.00 49.37
CA THR A 252 12.95 20.19 50.08
C THR A 252 14.02 20.91 50.91
N ARG A 253 14.86 20.16 51.63
CA ARG A 253 15.97 20.72 52.43
C ARG A 253 17.04 21.39 51.56
N GLU A 254 17.42 20.80 50.43
CA GLU A 254 18.38 21.39 49.49
C GLU A 254 17.82 22.66 48.82
N SER A 255 16.55 22.63 48.40
CA SER A 255 15.86 23.80 47.83
C SER A 255 15.68 24.93 48.85
N ALA A 256 15.47 24.60 50.12
CA ALA A 256 15.44 25.58 51.21
C ALA A 256 16.82 26.20 51.46
N LEU A 257 17.89 25.39 51.42
CA LEU A 257 19.28 25.84 51.56
C LEU A 257 19.72 26.73 50.39
N LEU A 258 19.39 26.36 49.16
CA LEU A 258 19.63 27.17 47.97
C LEU A 258 18.87 28.50 48.02
N ARG A 259 17.63 28.51 48.51
CA ARG A 259 16.88 29.76 48.76
C ARG A 259 17.50 30.61 49.87
N ALA A 260 18.07 29.99 50.91
CA ALA A 260 18.80 30.70 51.96
C ALA A 260 20.11 31.33 51.44
N LEU A 261 20.72 30.73 50.41
CA LEU A 261 21.88 31.27 49.67
C LEU A 261 21.52 32.31 48.59
N GLY A 262 20.24 32.72 48.49
CA GLY A 262 19.80 33.81 47.62
C GLY A 262 19.13 33.39 46.31
N LEU A 263 18.86 32.10 46.10
CA LEU A 263 18.23 31.61 44.88
C LEU A 263 16.75 32.05 44.81
N THR A 264 16.38 32.72 43.72
CA THR A 264 15.04 33.28 43.54
C THR A 264 14.01 32.21 43.17
N LYS A 265 12.72 32.44 43.47
CA LYS A 265 11.62 31.55 43.07
C LYS A 265 11.59 31.28 41.56
N GLY A 266 12.03 32.25 40.75
CA GLY A 266 12.14 32.13 39.30
C GLY A 266 13.23 31.12 38.89
N GLN A 267 14.42 31.19 39.50
CA GLN A 267 15.52 30.28 39.20
C GLN A 267 15.19 28.82 39.55
N LEU A 268 14.52 28.58 40.68
CA LEU A 268 14.04 27.24 41.06
C LEU A 268 13.02 26.69 40.05
N ARG A 269 12.10 27.55 39.58
CA ARG A 269 11.10 27.17 38.56
C ARG A 269 11.77 26.81 37.23
N THR A 270 12.74 27.61 36.78
CA THR A 270 13.46 27.36 35.52
C THR A 270 14.26 26.07 35.59
N MET A 271 14.90 25.76 36.73
CA MET A 271 15.62 24.51 36.93
C MET A 271 14.70 23.28 36.79
N LEU A 272 13.56 23.28 37.47
CA LEU A 272 12.58 22.19 37.40
C LEU A 272 11.98 22.03 35.99
N LEU A 273 11.73 23.15 35.30
CA LEU A 273 11.27 23.12 33.91
C LEU A 273 12.34 22.52 32.97
N ALA A 274 13.60 22.91 33.15
CA ALA A 274 14.71 22.38 32.36
C ALA A 274 14.89 20.86 32.56
N GLU A 275 14.79 20.38 33.80
CA GLU A 275 14.89 18.95 34.11
C GLU A 275 13.77 18.14 33.45
N SER A 276 12.52 18.65 33.47
CA SER A 276 11.40 17.98 32.80
C SER A 276 11.49 18.01 31.28
N VAL A 277 11.94 19.12 30.71
CA VAL A 277 12.15 19.22 29.25
C VAL A 277 13.25 18.26 28.82
N LEU A 278 14.33 18.13 29.60
CA LEU A 278 15.40 17.19 29.31
C LEU A 278 14.89 15.74 29.30
N MET A 279 14.09 15.34 30.30
CA MET A 279 13.47 14.00 30.31
C MET A 279 12.55 13.78 29.10
N ALA A 280 11.73 14.77 28.74
CA ALA A 280 10.85 14.70 27.58
C ALA A 280 11.65 14.57 26.26
N LEU A 281 12.75 15.32 26.12
CA LEU A 281 13.63 15.25 24.94
C LEU A 281 14.35 13.91 24.82
N ILE A 282 14.86 13.36 25.92
CA ILE A 282 15.48 12.02 25.93
C ILE A 282 14.46 10.96 25.49
N GLY A 283 13.23 11.04 26.04
CA GLY A 283 12.13 10.17 25.63
C GLY A 283 11.78 10.31 24.15
N ALA A 284 11.72 11.55 23.63
CA ALA A 284 11.48 11.83 22.22
C ALA A 284 12.57 11.25 21.30
N LEU A 285 13.85 11.43 21.68
CA LEU A 285 15.00 10.91 20.94
C LEU A 285 15.00 9.38 20.88
N LEU A 286 14.86 8.72 22.04
CA LEU A 286 14.83 7.26 22.13
C LEU A 286 13.60 6.68 21.43
N GLY A 287 12.43 7.27 21.66
CA GLY A 287 11.18 6.83 21.02
C GLY A 287 11.21 6.98 19.50
N THR A 288 11.73 8.10 19.00
CA THR A 288 11.91 8.33 17.56
C THR A 288 12.93 7.36 16.96
N GLY A 289 14.07 7.17 17.63
CA GLY A 289 15.11 6.25 17.18
C GLY A 289 14.61 4.81 17.08
N LEU A 290 13.98 4.32 18.15
CA LEU A 290 13.38 2.98 18.16
C LEU A 290 12.23 2.86 17.14
N GLY A 291 11.38 3.89 17.03
CA GLY A 291 10.30 3.92 16.05
C GLY A 291 10.80 3.83 14.61
N LEU A 292 11.89 4.54 14.28
CA LEU A 292 12.52 4.46 12.96
C LEU A 292 13.10 3.07 12.69
N VAL A 293 13.77 2.45 13.67
CA VAL A 293 14.32 1.10 13.54
C VAL A 293 13.20 0.07 13.31
N PHE A 294 12.11 0.14 14.09
CA PHE A 294 10.98 -0.77 13.91
C PHE A 294 10.25 -0.52 12.59
N ALA A 295 10.05 0.74 12.19
CA ALA A 295 9.44 1.06 10.90
C ALA A 295 10.29 0.52 9.74
N TRP A 296 11.61 0.71 9.80
CA TRP A 296 12.54 0.18 8.80
C TRP A 296 12.49 -1.35 8.73
N ALA A 297 12.52 -2.03 9.88
CA ALA A 297 12.44 -3.49 9.94
C ALA A 297 11.11 -4.03 9.42
N ALA A 298 9.99 -3.38 9.74
CA ALA A 298 8.66 -3.77 9.28
C ALA A 298 8.49 -3.60 7.77
N ILE A 299 9.00 -2.50 7.21
CA ILE A 299 8.99 -2.25 5.76
C ILE A 299 9.83 -3.31 5.05
N ARG A 300 11.03 -3.61 5.56
CA ARG A 300 11.92 -4.64 5.00
C ARG A 300 11.31 -6.04 5.02
N SER A 301 10.49 -6.36 6.02
CA SER A 301 9.88 -7.69 6.15
C SER A 301 8.58 -7.85 5.36
N THR A 302 7.83 -6.77 5.17
CA THR A 302 6.45 -6.83 4.65
C THR A 302 6.34 -6.29 3.22
N VAL A 303 7.16 -5.31 2.84
CA VAL A 303 7.07 -4.63 1.55
C VAL A 303 8.10 -5.22 0.57
N PRO A 304 7.67 -5.66 -0.63
CA PRO A 304 8.59 -6.08 -1.68
C PRO A 304 9.65 -5.01 -1.95
N GLU A 305 10.89 -5.43 -2.19
CA GLU A 305 12.03 -4.55 -2.42
C GLU A 305 11.78 -3.51 -3.53
N SER A 306 10.86 -3.84 -4.44
CA SER A 306 10.40 -2.98 -5.53
C SER A 306 9.62 -1.74 -5.13
N MET A 307 9.01 -1.73 -3.95
CA MET A 307 8.11 -0.68 -3.44
C MET A 307 8.63 -0.05 -2.14
N GLN A 308 9.88 -0.31 -1.77
CA GLN A 308 10.49 0.26 -0.57
C GLN A 308 10.88 1.73 -0.78
N LEU A 309 9.90 2.63 -0.64
CA LEU A 309 10.15 4.06 -0.51
C LEU A 309 10.21 4.42 0.98
N PHE A 310 11.41 4.32 1.57
CA PHE A 310 11.65 4.78 2.93
C PHE A 310 12.15 6.22 2.91
N ALA A 311 11.22 7.17 3.01
CA ALA A 311 11.54 8.58 3.22
C ALA A 311 11.30 8.92 4.68
N VAL A 312 12.32 9.45 5.36
CA VAL A 312 12.18 9.94 6.74
C VAL A 312 11.64 11.37 6.68
N PRO A 313 10.41 11.64 7.18
CA PRO A 313 9.82 12.97 7.14
C PRO A 313 10.43 13.84 8.26
N VAL A 314 11.59 14.44 7.98
CA VAL A 314 12.36 15.24 8.95
C VAL A 314 11.54 16.43 9.48
N ASP A 315 10.70 17.01 8.63
CA ASP A 315 9.73 18.06 8.97
C ASP A 315 8.76 17.61 10.07
N ARG A 316 8.16 16.42 9.93
CA ARG A 316 7.22 15.87 10.91
C ARG A 316 7.92 15.45 12.20
N LEU A 317 9.13 14.93 12.09
CA LEU A 317 9.96 14.62 13.27
C LEU A 317 10.28 15.88 14.07
N ALA A 318 10.65 16.98 13.40
CA ALA A 318 10.91 18.26 14.06
C ALA A 318 9.67 18.79 14.81
N VAL A 319 8.50 18.74 14.18
CA VAL A 319 7.22 19.12 14.82
C VAL A 319 6.92 18.23 16.03
N THR A 320 7.15 16.92 15.91
CA THR A 320 6.89 15.97 17.00
C THR A 320 7.81 16.22 18.20
N VAL A 321 9.10 16.48 17.95
CA VAL A 321 10.07 16.86 19.00
C VAL A 321 9.65 18.17 19.67
N GLY A 322 9.22 19.17 18.90
CA GLY A 322 8.70 20.43 19.42
C GLY A 322 7.47 20.25 20.32
N LEU A 323 6.49 19.45 19.87
CA LEU A 323 5.31 19.10 20.67
C LEU A 323 5.67 18.36 21.96
N THR A 324 6.66 17.46 21.91
CA THR A 324 7.11 16.70 23.09
C THR A 324 7.81 17.61 24.10
N ALA A 325 8.63 18.56 23.65
CA ALA A 325 9.21 19.57 24.54
C ALA A 325 8.12 20.43 25.21
N LEU A 326 7.11 20.85 24.46
CA LEU A 326 5.97 21.59 24.99
C LEU A 326 5.18 20.78 26.03
N ALA A 327 4.94 19.49 25.76
CA ALA A 327 4.29 18.59 26.70
C ALA A 327 5.09 18.44 28.01
N GLY A 328 6.42 18.34 27.91
CA GLY A 328 7.32 18.32 29.07
C GLY A 328 7.21 19.60 29.91
N VAL A 329 7.15 20.78 29.28
CA VAL A 329 6.91 22.04 30.00
C VAL A 329 5.57 21.99 30.74
N ILE A 330 4.49 21.56 30.07
CA ILE A 330 3.14 21.51 30.65
C ILE A 330 3.10 20.58 31.88
N ALA A 331 3.71 19.40 31.81
CA ALA A 331 3.76 18.46 32.94
C ALA A 331 4.46 19.05 34.17
N ALA A 332 5.52 19.83 33.98
CA ALA A 332 6.29 20.43 35.07
C ALA A 332 5.64 21.65 35.71
N LEU A 333 4.63 22.27 35.08
CA LEU A 333 4.02 23.51 35.58
C LEU A 333 3.40 23.35 36.97
N LEU A 334 2.70 22.24 37.22
CA LEU A 334 2.05 21.95 38.49
C LEU A 334 3.06 21.71 39.63
N PRO A 335 4.04 20.78 39.49
CA PRO A 335 5.06 20.56 40.52
C PRO A 335 5.92 21.81 40.77
N ALA A 336 6.35 22.53 39.71
CA ALA A 336 7.16 23.73 39.88
C ALA A 336 6.41 24.86 40.61
N ARG A 337 5.09 24.99 40.39
CA ARG A 337 4.24 25.91 41.16
C ARG A 337 4.10 25.49 42.62
N ARG A 338 4.01 24.19 42.92
CA ARG A 338 3.96 23.68 44.30
C ARG A 338 5.28 23.93 45.03
N ALA A 339 6.41 23.61 44.41
CA ALA A 339 7.75 23.82 44.98
C ALA A 339 8.03 25.29 45.34
N THR A 340 7.61 26.23 44.50
CA THR A 340 7.83 27.67 44.73
C THR A 340 6.93 28.27 45.81
N LYS A 341 5.80 27.63 46.12
CA LYS A 341 4.86 28.03 47.19
C LYS A 341 5.16 27.40 48.55
N ALA A 342 5.99 26.35 48.60
CA ALA A 342 6.42 25.75 49.86
C ALA A 342 7.15 26.79 50.73
N SER A 343 6.78 26.85 52.00
CA SER A 343 7.30 27.83 52.97
C SER A 343 8.70 27.39 53.45
N VAL A 344 9.66 28.32 53.43
CA VAL A 344 11.06 28.06 53.84
C VAL A 344 11.18 27.90 55.35
N VAL A 345 10.34 28.62 56.10
CA VAL A 345 10.37 28.61 57.57
C VAL A 345 9.91 27.26 58.11
N ALA A 346 8.84 26.67 57.56
CA ALA A 346 8.37 25.35 57.97
C ALA A 346 9.36 24.22 57.61
N ALA A 347 10.12 24.36 56.52
CA ALA A 347 11.05 23.33 56.03
C ALA A 347 12.40 23.27 56.78
N LEU A 348 12.71 24.28 57.59
CA LEU A 348 13.93 24.35 58.41
C LEU A 348 13.68 23.99 59.88
N THR A 349 12.42 23.99 60.31
CA THR A 349 12.01 23.64 61.68
C THR A 349 11.60 22.17 61.87
N ASP A 350 11.40 21.41 60.77
CA ASP A 350 11.24 19.94 60.74
C ASP A 350 12.53 19.25 60.27
#